data_AF-A0A929HWL0-F1
#
_entry.id   AF-A0A929HWL0-F1
#
_cell.length_a   1.000
_cell.length_b   1.000
_cell.length_c   1.000
_cell.angle_alpha   90.00
_cell.angle_beta   90.00
_cell.angle_gamma   90.00
#
_symmetry.space_group_name_H-M   'P 1'
#
loop_
_entity.id
_entity.type
_entity.pdbx_description
1 polymer ?
#
loop_
_entity_poly.entity_id
_entity_poly.type
_entity_poly.pdbx_seq_one_letter_code
_entity_poly.pdbx_strand_id
1 'polypeptide(L)'
;MKGMLIFVFVMILSFSYFFSSQAERWAKEEGERFSLKEKLWAAKWINEKLALLMEDGLIKRIKCFKDDRNYEVFVSSSWSFLDADEKSDFIRNLSRAREITQHSPYLVVKDNDSGEVVAQVNEWGILIFG
;
A
#
# COMPACT_ATOMS: atom_id res chain seq x y z
N MET A 1 -26.31 38.40 -14.33
CA MET A 1 -25.10 37.84 -13.69
C MET A 1 -25.36 37.13 -12.35
N LYS A 2 -26.35 37.49 -11.53
CA LYS A 2 -26.64 36.81 -10.24
C LYS A 2 -27.13 35.35 -10.37
N GLY A 3 -27.89 35.01 -11.41
CA GLY A 3 -28.41 33.63 -11.60
C GLY A 3 -27.36 32.59 -12.01
N MET A 4 -26.29 33.00 -12.69
CA MET A 4 -25.22 32.08 -13.14
C MET A 4 -24.34 31.61 -11.97
N LEU A 5 -24.14 32.47 -10.96
CA LEU A 5 -23.35 32.17 -9.77
C LEU A 5 -24.06 31.16 -8.85
N ILE A 6 -25.40 31.20 -8.78
CA ILE A 6 -26.21 30.24 -8.00
C ILE A 6 -26.19 28.86 -8.66
N PHE A 7 -26.26 28.79 -10.00
CA PHE A 7 -26.24 27.53 -10.72
C PHE A 7 -24.92 26.77 -10.57
N VAL A 8 -23.79 27.49 -10.60
CA VAL A 8 -22.46 26.90 -10.36
C VAL A 8 -22.33 26.41 -8.92
N PHE A 9 -22.87 27.14 -7.94
CA PHE A 9 -22.81 26.75 -6.53
C PHE A 9 -23.65 25.50 -6.22
N VAL A 10 -24.86 25.40 -6.81
CA VAL A 10 -25.72 24.21 -6.67
C VAL A 10 -25.12 22.99 -7.35
N MET A 11 -24.47 23.16 -8.52
CA MET A 11 -23.74 22.08 -9.20
C MET A 11 -22.55 21.57 -8.37
N ILE A 12 -21.75 22.46 -7.77
CA ILE A 12 -20.61 22.07 -6.92
C ILE A 12 -21.11 21.31 -5.69
N LEU A 13 -22.15 21.80 -5.01
CA LEU A 13 -22.74 21.13 -3.86
C LEU A 13 -23.29 19.74 -4.22
N SER A 14 -23.98 19.63 -5.36
CA SER A 14 -24.53 18.35 -5.85
C SER A 14 -23.42 17.35 -6.22
N PHE A 15 -22.31 17.84 -6.79
CA PHE A 15 -21.14 17.04 -7.10
C PHE A 15 -20.47 16.52 -5.82
N SER A 16 -20.32 17.35 -4.78
CA SER A 16 -19.79 16.90 -3.49
C SER A 16 -20.67 15.87 -2.78
N TYR A 17 -22.00 15.95 -2.89
CA TYR A 17 -22.92 14.94 -2.33
C TYR A 17 -22.89 13.60 -3.09
N PHE A 18 -22.67 13.63 -4.40
CA PHE A 18 -22.58 12.40 -5.20
C PHE A 18 -21.28 11.63 -4.91
N PHE A 19 -20.15 12.35 -4.83
CA PHE A 19 -18.84 11.76 -4.50
C PHE A 19 -18.75 11.29 -3.04
N SER A 20 -19.38 11.99 -2.08
CA SER A 20 -19.41 11.52 -0.69
C SER A 20 -20.20 10.22 -0.53
N SER A 21 -21.32 10.06 -1.25
CA SER A 21 -22.14 8.84 -1.17
C SER A 21 -21.44 7.61 -1.76
N GLN A 22 -20.61 7.80 -2.80
CA GLN A 22 -19.87 6.72 -3.43
C GLN A 22 -18.67 6.29 -2.58
N ALA A 23 -17.96 7.26 -1.98
CA ALA A 23 -16.88 7.00 -1.02
C ALA A 23 -17.38 6.30 0.24
N GLU A 24 -18.54 6.71 0.79
CA GLU A 24 -19.16 6.03 1.94
C GLU A 24 -19.63 4.62 1.61
N ARG A 25 -20.14 4.38 0.39
CA ARG A 25 -20.54 3.04 -0.07
C ARG A 25 -19.34 2.11 -0.26
N TRP A 26 -18.23 2.60 -0.84
CA TRP A 26 -16.99 1.82 -0.96
C TRP A 26 -16.37 1.53 0.41
N ALA A 27 -16.37 2.51 1.32
CA ALA A 27 -15.93 2.30 2.70
C ALA A 27 -16.82 1.30 3.47
N LYS A 28 -18.12 1.21 3.15
CA LYS A 28 -19.05 0.22 3.75
C LYS A 28 -18.91 -1.17 3.14
N GLU A 29 -18.85 -1.28 1.81
CA GLU A 29 -18.73 -2.57 1.10
C GLU A 29 -17.36 -3.24 1.34
N GLU A 30 -16.26 -2.48 1.39
CA GLU A 30 -14.95 -3.01 1.81
C GLU A 30 -14.76 -3.04 3.33
N GLY A 31 -15.59 -2.29 4.06
CA GLY A 31 -15.66 -2.30 5.51
C GLY A 31 -15.90 -3.69 6.11
N GLU A 32 -16.60 -4.56 5.37
CA GLU A 32 -16.92 -5.93 5.75
C GLU A 32 -15.89 -6.99 5.30
N ARG A 33 -14.97 -6.65 4.38
CA ARG A 33 -14.02 -7.64 3.81
C ARG A 33 -13.00 -8.15 4.83
N PHE A 34 -12.55 -7.27 5.72
CA PHE A 34 -11.55 -7.59 6.75
C PHE A 34 -12.08 -7.28 8.14
N SER A 35 -11.83 -8.21 9.07
CA SER A 35 -12.23 -8.05 10.46
C SER A 35 -11.51 -6.87 11.13
N LEU A 36 -12.08 -6.32 12.20
CA LEU A 36 -11.42 -5.27 12.99
C LEU A 36 -10.02 -5.70 13.48
N LYS A 37 -9.87 -6.98 13.84
CA LYS A 37 -8.59 -7.55 14.27
C LYS A 37 -7.53 -7.48 13.16
N GLU A 38 -7.91 -7.76 11.91
CA GLU A 38 -7.00 -7.69 10.76
C GLU A 38 -6.62 -6.26 10.42
N LYS A 39 -7.58 -5.33 10.49
CA LYS A 39 -7.33 -3.89 10.31
C LYS A 39 -6.34 -3.36 11.35
N LEU A 40 -6.52 -3.74 12.62
CA LEU A 40 -5.59 -3.40 13.70
C LEU A 40 -4.21 -4.03 13.49
N TRP A 41 -4.15 -5.28 13.06
CA TRP A 41 -2.89 -5.95 12.73
C TRP A 41 -2.16 -5.23 11.59
N ALA A 42 -2.85 -4.88 10.51
CA ALA A 42 -2.24 -4.23 9.35
C ALA A 42 -1.68 -2.85 9.71
N ALA A 43 -2.46 -2.05 10.45
CA ALA A 43 -2.02 -0.75 10.96
C ALA A 43 -0.80 -0.89 11.86
N LYS A 44 -0.79 -1.88 12.76
CA LYS A 44 0.36 -2.17 13.63
C LYS A 44 1.59 -2.60 12.82
N TRP A 45 1.41 -3.48 11.85
CA TRP A 45 2.51 -3.99 11.03
C TRP A 45 3.18 -2.86 10.24
N ILE A 46 2.39 -1.97 9.63
CA ILE A 46 2.90 -0.80 8.88
C ILE A 46 3.55 0.23 9.82
N ASN A 47 2.93 0.55 10.95
CA ASN A 47 3.43 1.64 11.81
C ASN A 47 4.59 1.23 12.71
N GLU A 48 4.68 -0.04 13.11
CA GLU A 48 5.72 -0.52 14.01
C GLU A 48 6.74 -1.37 13.26
N LYS A 49 6.32 -2.51 12.68
CA LYS A 49 7.26 -3.47 12.13
C LYS A 49 8.00 -2.91 10.91
N LEU A 50 7.29 -2.30 9.98
CA LEU A 50 7.92 -1.69 8.80
C LEU A 50 8.83 -0.51 9.21
N ALA A 51 8.40 0.31 10.17
CA ALA A 51 9.20 1.42 10.69
C ALA A 51 10.51 0.93 11.32
N LEU A 52 10.47 -0.13 12.13
CA LEU A 52 11.68 -0.75 12.69
C LEU A 52 12.61 -1.27 11.59
N LEU A 53 12.09 -1.94 10.57
CA LEU A 53 12.93 -2.42 9.45
C LEU A 53 13.55 -1.28 8.64
N MET A 54 12.92 -0.11 8.61
CA MET A 54 13.51 1.11 8.04
C MET A 54 14.58 1.71 8.96
N GLU A 55 14.34 1.75 10.27
CA GLU A 55 15.27 2.25 11.28
C GLU A 55 16.54 1.40 11.39
N ASP A 56 16.39 0.07 11.41
CA ASP A 56 17.48 -0.92 11.36
C ASP A 56 18.26 -0.86 10.02
N GLY A 57 17.72 -0.14 9.04
CA GLY A 57 18.36 0.07 7.74
C GLY A 57 18.29 -1.13 6.82
N LEU A 58 17.48 -2.15 7.13
CA LEU A 58 17.16 -3.23 6.19
C LEU A 58 16.43 -2.64 4.98
N ILE A 59 15.43 -1.80 5.20
CA ILE A 59 14.73 -1.04 4.16
C ILE A 59 15.33 0.36 4.10
N LYS A 60 15.88 0.75 2.95
CA LYS A 60 16.50 2.07 2.77
C LYS A 60 15.49 3.14 2.39
N ARG A 61 14.51 2.80 1.55
CA ARG A 61 13.45 3.73 1.11
C ARG A 61 12.29 2.98 0.47
N ILE A 62 11.16 3.66 0.41
CA ILE A 62 9.95 3.20 -0.28
C ILE A 62 9.54 4.29 -1.28
N LYS A 63 9.22 3.89 -2.51
CA LYS A 63 8.62 4.78 -3.52
C LYS A 63 7.20 4.32 -3.81
N CYS A 64 6.25 5.23 -3.64
CA CYS A 64 4.86 5.03 -4.02
C CYS A 64 4.52 6.03 -5.13
N PHE A 65 3.97 5.53 -6.23
CA PHE A 65 3.54 6.36 -7.35
C PHE A 65 2.04 6.68 -7.24
N LYS A 66 1.60 7.76 -7.90
CA LYS A 66 0.22 8.27 -7.80
C LYS A 66 -0.86 7.26 -8.20
N ASP A 67 -0.52 6.25 -8.98
CA ASP A 67 -1.43 5.20 -9.42
C ASP A 67 -1.50 4.00 -8.46
N ASP A 68 -0.70 3.98 -7.39
CA ASP A 68 -0.53 2.89 -6.40
C ASP A 68 -0.18 1.50 -7.01
N ARG A 69 -0.07 1.41 -8.34
CA ARG A 69 0.30 0.20 -9.09
C ARG A 69 1.81 -0.04 -9.05
N ASN A 70 2.57 1.03 -8.86
CA ASN A 70 4.01 0.96 -8.71
C ASN A 70 4.32 1.24 -7.24
N TYR A 71 4.61 0.20 -6.47
CA TYR A 71 5.11 0.30 -5.11
C TYR A 71 6.47 -0.37 -5.04
N GLU A 72 7.52 0.40 -4.83
CA GLU A 72 8.89 -0.07 -4.83
C GLU A 72 9.49 0.02 -3.43
N VAL A 73 10.02 -1.10 -2.95
CA VAL A 73 10.73 -1.19 -1.68
C VAL A 73 12.21 -1.39 -1.97
N PHE A 74 13.05 -0.47 -1.51
CA PHE A 74 14.50 -0.58 -1.69
C PHE A 74 15.12 -1.13 -0.42
N VAL A 75 15.75 -2.29 -0.51
CA VAL A 75 16.40 -2.99 0.60
C VAL A 75 17.90 -2.85 0.53
N SER A 76 18.57 -2.91 1.67
CA SER A 76 20.02 -2.92 1.75
C SER A 76 20.60 -4.28 1.38
N SER A 77 21.92 -4.32 1.19
CA SER A 77 22.67 -5.56 0.99
C SER A 77 22.45 -6.61 2.09
N SER A 78 22.03 -6.22 3.29
CA SER A 78 21.68 -7.14 4.37
C SER A 78 20.48 -8.03 4.07
N TRP A 79 19.67 -7.69 3.06
CA TRP A 79 18.60 -8.55 2.54
C TRP A 79 19.10 -9.92 2.10
N SER A 80 20.33 -9.99 1.58
CA SER A 80 20.95 -11.25 1.14
C SER A 80 21.16 -12.26 2.27
N PHE A 81 21.30 -11.79 3.52
CA PHE A 81 21.50 -12.64 4.70
C PHE A 81 20.20 -13.24 5.24
N LEU A 82 19.03 -12.73 4.81
CA LEU A 82 17.75 -13.31 5.19
C LEU A 82 17.52 -14.63 4.46
N ASP A 83 16.99 -15.61 5.17
CA ASP A 83 16.59 -16.86 4.54
C ASP A 83 15.31 -16.70 3.69
N ALA A 84 14.94 -17.75 2.97
CA ALA A 84 13.79 -17.72 2.06
C ALA A 84 12.46 -17.51 2.81
N ASP A 85 12.34 -18.04 4.03
CA ASP A 85 11.13 -17.94 4.83
C ASP A 85 10.97 -16.52 5.38
N GLU A 86 12.05 -15.92 5.89
CA GLU A 86 12.09 -14.53 6.35
C GLU A 86 11.72 -13.55 5.23
N LYS A 87 12.29 -13.74 4.04
CA LYS A 87 11.97 -12.94 2.85
C LYS A 87 10.50 -13.10 2.47
N SER A 88 10.01 -14.34 2.41
CA SER A 88 8.62 -14.62 2.06
C SER A 88 7.65 -14.04 3.09
N ASP A 89 7.96 -14.14 4.38
CA ASP A 89 7.13 -13.63 5.46
C ASP A 89 7.06 -12.11 5.45
N PHE A 90 8.19 -11.44 5.23
CA PHE A 90 8.20 -9.99 5.06
C PHE A 90 7.31 -9.56 3.88
N ILE A 91 7.52 -10.15 2.70
CA ILE A 91 6.81 -9.76 1.48
C ILE A 91 5.32 -10.03 1.60
N ARG A 92 4.95 -11.21 2.10
CA ARG A 92 3.55 -11.62 2.30
C ARG A 92 2.85 -10.68 3.28
N ASN A 93 3.50 -10.34 4.39
CA ASN A 93 2.90 -9.46 5.39
C ASN A 93 2.78 -8.03 4.88
N LEU A 94 3.77 -7.50 4.16
CA LEU A 94 3.69 -6.17 3.55
C LEU A 94 2.57 -6.09 2.51
N SER A 95 2.50 -7.08 1.62
CA SER A 95 1.45 -7.19 0.61
C SER A 95 0.06 -7.26 1.23
N ARG A 96 -0.12 -8.12 2.24
CA ARG A 96 -1.39 -8.26 2.97
C ARG A 96 -1.76 -6.99 3.73
N ALA A 97 -0.80 -6.36 4.41
CA ALA A 97 -1.06 -5.13 5.16
C ALA A 97 -1.53 -4.02 4.22
N ARG A 98 -0.88 -3.87 3.04
CA ARG A 98 -1.32 -2.94 1.99
C ARG A 98 -2.75 -3.20 1.55
N GLU A 99 -3.07 -4.44 1.22
CA GLU A 99 -4.43 -4.83 0.82
C GLU A 99 -5.49 -4.46 1.86
N ILE A 100 -5.22 -4.75 3.13
CA ILE A 100 -6.13 -4.44 4.24
C ILE A 100 -6.31 -2.92 4.41
N THR A 101 -5.25 -2.15 4.15
CA THR A 101 -5.28 -0.68 4.18
C THR A 101 -5.73 -0.05 2.86
N GLN A 102 -6.41 -0.79 2.00
CA GLN A 102 -6.99 -0.30 0.74
C GLN A 102 -5.93 0.21 -0.26
N HIS A 103 -4.75 -0.38 -0.23
CA HIS A 103 -3.69 -0.17 -1.21
C HIS A 103 -3.49 -1.41 -2.07
N SER A 104 -2.93 -1.22 -3.27
CA SER A 104 -2.54 -2.34 -4.13
C SER A 104 -1.61 -3.30 -3.38
N PRO A 105 -1.89 -4.61 -3.36
CA PRO A 105 -1.02 -5.61 -2.73
C PRO A 105 0.28 -5.84 -3.52
N TYR A 106 0.36 -5.36 -4.76
CA TYR A 106 1.50 -5.57 -5.64
C TYR A 106 2.65 -4.63 -5.31
N LEU A 107 3.85 -5.17 -5.36
CA LEU A 107 5.07 -4.44 -5.05
C LEU A 107 6.29 -5.07 -5.71
N VAL A 108 7.34 -4.28 -5.84
CA VAL A 108 8.65 -4.71 -6.31
C VAL A 108 9.67 -4.41 -5.23
N VAL A 109 10.47 -5.40 -4.85
CA VAL A 109 11.60 -5.24 -3.95
C VAL A 109 12.87 -5.14 -4.78
N LYS A 110 13.65 -4.09 -4.55
CA LYS A 110 14.89 -3.82 -5.26
C LYS A 110 16.05 -3.70 -4.30
N ASP A 111 17.21 -4.22 -4.68
CA ASP A 111 18.44 -3.84 -4.01
C ASP A 111 18.67 -2.33 -4.17
N ASN A 112 19.02 -1.65 -3.08
CA ASN A 112 19.14 -0.20 -3.05
C ASN A 112 20.32 0.30 -3.89
N ASP A 113 21.40 -0.48 -3.95
CA ASP A 113 22.68 -0.06 -4.49
C ASP A 113 22.78 -0.46 -5.98
N SER A 114 22.36 -1.68 -6.35
CA SER A 114 22.35 -2.14 -7.74
C SER A 114 21.08 -1.77 -8.50
N GLY A 115 19.95 -1.57 -7.80
CA GLY A 115 18.63 -1.38 -8.41
C GLY A 115 18.01 -2.66 -8.98
N GLU A 116 18.67 -3.80 -8.81
CA GLU A 116 18.20 -5.12 -9.25
C GLU A 116 16.92 -5.52 -8.51
N VAL A 117 16.00 -6.18 -9.23
CA VAL A 117 14.78 -6.72 -8.62
C VAL A 117 15.10 -8.01 -7.90
N VAL A 118 14.97 -7.99 -6.57
CA VAL A 118 15.25 -9.14 -5.68
C VAL A 118 13.98 -9.83 -5.20
N ALA A 119 12.81 -9.22 -5.37
CA ALA A 119 11.52 -9.89 -5.25
C ALA A 119 10.40 -9.09 -5.92
N GLN A 120 9.29 -9.74 -6.18
CA GLN A 120 8.09 -9.11 -6.72
C GLN A 120 6.83 -9.80 -6.19
N VAL A 121 5.80 -9.01 -5.94
CA VAL A 121 4.42 -9.50 -5.78
C VAL A 121 3.60 -9.02 -6.95
N ASN A 122 2.99 -9.96 -7.66
CA ASN A 122 2.11 -9.71 -8.80
C ASN A 122 0.88 -10.63 -8.74
N GLU A 123 0.08 -10.62 -9.79
CA GLU A 123 -1.14 -11.43 -9.89
C GLU A 123 -0.91 -12.94 -9.84
N TRP A 124 0.30 -13.42 -10.12
CA TRP A 124 0.67 -14.84 -10.04
C TRP A 124 1.18 -15.25 -8.66
N GLY A 125 1.53 -14.29 -7.79
CA GLY A 125 1.96 -14.54 -6.41
C GLY A 125 3.24 -13.80 -6.04
N ILE A 126 3.98 -14.41 -5.10
CA ILE A 126 5.26 -13.89 -4.58
C ILE A 126 6.39 -14.59 -5.31
N LEU A 127 7.24 -13.80 -5.96
CA LEU A 127 8.46 -14.23 -6.63
C LEU A 127 9.64 -13.64 -5.86
N ILE A 128 10.57 -14.48 -5.40
CA ILE A 128 11.79 -14.04 -4.73
C ILE A 128 12.95 -14.40 -5.62
N PHE A 129 13.80 -13.42 -5.91
CA PHE A 129 14.97 -13.54 -6.75
C PHE A 129 16.20 -13.38 -5.84
N GLY A 130 16.97 -14.45 -5.72
CA GLY A 130 18.11 -14.54 -4.83
C GLY A 130 18.72 -15.91 -4.91
#